data_AF-A0A2N0LIU0-F1
#
_entry.id   AF-A0A2N0LIU0-F1
#
_cell.length_a   1.000
_cell.length_b   1.000
_cell.length_c   1.000
_cell.angle_alpha   90.00
_cell.angle_beta   90.00
_cell.angle_gamma   90.00
#
_symmetry.space_group_name_H-M   'P 1'
#
loop_
_entity.id
_entity.type
_entity.pdbx_description
1 polymer ?
#
loop_
_entity_poly.entity_id
_entity_poly.type
_entity_poly.pdbx_seq_one_letter_code
_entity_poly.pdbx_strand_id
1 'polypeptide(L)'
;MRKLEKAYAGELAVIGVHSAKFPNEKDTYNLDKAVRRYQLEHPVINDGQFQVWQQYSCRAWPTLMFIDPVGNVVGKHEGEMSFEAFDGLISQMVAEYDLDGTLDHKPLLYGFQQAEETTLRFPGKVLADGLGNRLFIADTNHNRIVVTELDGSVKQVIGSGEEGLADGELAKSAFNHPQGMALDSETLYVADTENHAIRRVDLSSGTVSTIAGTGEQGHTKDERGHGPSMALVSPFDLVQQEGILYIAMAGIHQLWSMDLKGGMIGPFAGTGGEAITDGPLGTAELAQPCGITTDGTKLFFADSETSSVRSADINPDGNVRTIVGLDLFVFGDVDGSDHHVRLQHPIGITHYDGVLYITDTYNHKVKRVLPAMRSAFTVLGNGVAGHVDGAGEQAQFSEPSGISFASGNMYIADTNNNAIRVAGIESGVVSTLEISGL
;
A
#
# COMPACT_ATOMS: atom_id res chain seq x y z
N MET A 1 -13.85 -3.44 10.34
CA MET A 1 -14.30 -2.55 11.43
C MET A 1 -15.32 -1.51 11.00
N ARG A 2 -15.04 -0.58 10.07
CA ARG A 2 -15.98 0.49 9.64
C ARG A 2 -17.44 0.03 9.42
N LYS A 3 -17.65 -1.11 8.73
CA LYS A 3 -18.99 -1.71 8.53
C LYS A 3 -19.71 -2.05 9.85
N LEU A 4 -18.99 -2.56 10.86
CA LEU A 4 -19.54 -2.91 12.19
C LEU A 4 -19.86 -1.67 13.01
N GLU A 5 -18.97 -0.68 13.02
CA GLU A 5 -19.20 0.58 13.74
C GLU A 5 -20.46 1.28 13.26
N LYS A 6 -20.72 1.22 11.94
CA LYS A 6 -21.96 1.72 11.35
C LYS A 6 -23.19 0.88 11.72
N ALA A 7 -23.03 -0.46 11.75
CA ALA A 7 -24.13 -1.37 12.07
C ALA A 7 -24.56 -1.31 13.54
N TYR A 8 -23.62 -1.02 14.45
CA TYR A 8 -23.79 -1.04 15.90
C TYR A 8 -23.42 0.31 16.55
N ALA A 9 -23.78 1.43 15.90
CA ALA A 9 -23.35 2.76 16.33
C ALA A 9 -23.87 3.18 17.72
N GLY A 10 -24.93 2.54 18.22
CA GLY A 10 -25.46 2.78 19.57
C GLY A 10 -24.93 1.78 20.61
N GLU A 11 -24.39 0.65 20.17
CA GLU A 11 -24.18 -0.53 20.98
C GLU A 11 -22.70 -0.92 21.12
N LEU A 12 -21.86 -0.53 20.16
CA LEU A 12 -20.46 -0.91 20.07
C LEU A 12 -19.55 0.31 20.12
N ALA A 13 -18.62 0.30 21.07
CA ALA A 13 -17.47 1.18 21.08
C ALA A 13 -16.25 0.42 20.57
N VAL A 14 -15.54 0.98 19.59
CA VAL A 14 -14.24 0.47 19.15
C VAL A 14 -13.14 1.39 19.67
N ILE A 15 -12.05 0.79 20.16
CA ILE A 15 -10.83 1.51 20.51
C ILE A 15 -9.67 0.82 19.81
N GLY A 16 -9.02 1.54 18.90
CA GLY A 16 -7.80 1.08 18.25
C GLY A 16 -6.62 1.17 19.20
N VAL A 17 -6.08 0.04 19.64
CA VAL A 17 -4.84 -0.01 20.43
C VAL A 17 -3.66 -0.19 19.50
N HIS A 18 -3.08 0.91 19.03
CA HIS A 18 -1.96 0.86 18.09
C HIS A 18 -0.67 0.44 18.82
N SER A 19 -0.30 -0.83 18.67
CA SER A 19 0.96 -1.40 19.18
C SER A 19 1.94 -1.56 18.02
N ALA A 20 2.88 -0.62 17.91
CA ALA A 20 3.76 -0.45 16.75
C ALA A 20 4.75 -1.60 16.53
N LYS A 21 4.80 -2.18 15.33
CA LYS A 21 5.84 -3.14 14.93
C LYS A 21 7.16 -2.40 14.66
N PHE A 22 7.10 -1.34 13.87
CA PHE A 22 8.24 -0.55 13.43
C PHE A 22 8.47 0.69 14.32
N PRO A 23 9.72 1.16 14.46
CA PRO A 23 10.03 2.39 15.18
C PRO A 23 9.25 3.62 14.70
N ASN A 24 9.08 3.77 13.38
CA ASN A 24 8.34 4.88 12.77
C ASN A 24 6.91 5.02 13.29
N GLU A 25 6.23 3.90 13.51
CA GLU A 25 4.82 3.86 13.90
C GLU A 25 4.61 4.25 15.38
N LYS A 26 5.67 4.25 16.19
CA LYS A 26 5.61 4.72 17.59
C LYS A 26 5.44 6.23 17.68
N ASP A 27 5.84 6.96 16.64
CA ASP A 27 5.73 8.40 16.60
C ASP A 27 4.27 8.82 16.46
N THR A 28 3.84 9.79 17.28
CA THR A 28 2.43 10.19 17.33
C THR A 28 2.01 10.98 16.09
N TYR A 29 2.92 11.72 15.46
CA TYR A 29 2.63 12.43 14.21
C TYR A 29 2.41 11.42 13.07
N ASN A 30 3.25 10.40 12.95
CA ASN A 30 3.08 9.37 11.93
C ASN A 30 1.81 8.53 12.17
N LEU A 31 1.50 8.21 13.44
CA LEU A 31 0.25 7.53 13.77
C LEU A 31 -0.98 8.37 13.41
N ASP A 32 -1.00 9.67 13.70
CA ASP A 32 -2.10 10.56 13.29
C ASP A 32 -2.28 10.57 11.77
N LYS A 33 -1.17 10.59 11.00
CA LYS A 33 -1.22 10.47 9.54
C LYS A 33 -1.81 9.13 9.09
N ALA A 34 -1.42 8.02 9.71
CA ALA A 34 -1.98 6.70 9.41
C ALA A 34 -3.49 6.63 9.72
N VAL A 35 -3.92 7.15 10.87
CA VAL A 35 -5.35 7.25 11.26
C VAL A 35 -6.15 8.00 10.20
N ARG A 36 -5.62 9.13 9.71
CA ARG A 36 -6.26 9.93 8.64
C ARG A 36 -6.24 9.23 7.28
N ARG A 37 -5.15 8.52 6.95
CA ARG A 37 -4.98 7.77 5.70
C ARG A 37 -5.93 6.58 5.62
N TYR A 38 -6.09 5.82 6.70
CA TYR A 38 -7.06 4.72 6.77
C TYR A 38 -8.48 5.16 7.16
N GLN A 39 -8.70 6.48 7.31
CA GLN A 39 -9.99 7.09 7.62
C GLN A 39 -10.67 6.43 8.84
N LEU A 40 -9.90 6.20 9.90
CA LEU A 40 -10.42 5.63 11.14
C LEU A 40 -11.19 6.70 11.92
N GLU A 41 -12.43 6.39 12.30
CA GLU A 41 -13.31 7.32 13.01
C GLU A 41 -13.41 7.01 14.52
N HIS A 42 -12.97 5.83 14.95
CA HIS A 42 -12.88 5.47 16.36
C HIS A 42 -11.65 6.09 17.06
N PRO A 43 -11.70 6.22 18.40
CA PRO A 43 -10.52 6.54 19.19
C PRO A 43 -9.35 5.57 18.95
N VAL A 44 -8.16 6.12 18.76
CA VAL A 44 -6.91 5.37 18.64
C VAL A 44 -5.96 5.80 19.75
N ILE A 45 -5.42 4.83 20.48
CA ILE A 45 -4.37 5.05 21.47
C ILE A 45 -3.02 4.62 20.89
N ASN A 46 -1.98 5.44 21.13
CA ASN A 46 -0.61 5.09 20.80
C ASN A 46 -0.01 4.25 21.94
N ASP A 47 -0.03 2.92 21.79
CA ASP A 47 0.61 1.96 22.69
C ASP A 47 2.02 1.57 22.19
N GLY A 48 2.83 2.54 21.76
CA GLY A 48 4.18 2.31 21.22
C GLY A 48 5.18 1.66 22.20
N GLN A 49 4.81 1.52 23.48
CA GLN A 49 5.56 0.82 24.53
C GLN A 49 4.93 -0.53 24.93
N PHE A 50 3.89 -0.99 24.22
CA PHE A 50 3.24 -2.28 24.43
C PHE A 50 2.66 -2.50 25.85
N GLN A 51 2.27 -1.43 26.55
CA GLN A 51 1.71 -1.55 27.89
C GLN A 51 0.35 -2.25 27.88
N VAL A 52 -0.55 -1.82 27.00
CA VAL A 52 -1.88 -2.42 26.88
C VAL A 52 -1.76 -3.81 26.26
N TRP A 53 -0.95 -3.95 25.21
CA TRP A 53 -0.64 -5.25 24.60
C TRP A 53 -0.21 -6.31 25.62
N GLN A 54 0.72 -5.96 26.52
CA GLN A 54 1.23 -6.89 27.54
C GLN A 54 0.18 -7.17 28.62
N GLN A 55 -0.56 -6.15 29.08
CA GLN A 55 -1.60 -6.33 30.09
C GLN A 55 -2.72 -7.26 29.60
N TYR A 56 -3.08 -7.17 28.33
CA TYR A 56 -4.10 -8.01 27.69
C TYR A 56 -3.55 -9.32 27.12
N SER A 57 -2.25 -9.60 27.30
CA SER A 57 -1.58 -10.81 26.82
C SER A 57 -1.81 -11.07 25.32
N CYS A 58 -1.74 -10.01 24.52
CA CYS A 58 -1.80 -10.08 23.06
C CYS A 58 -0.56 -10.79 22.49
N ARG A 59 -0.74 -11.52 21.39
CA ARG A 59 0.34 -12.34 20.78
C ARG A 59 0.40 -12.29 19.26
N ALA A 60 -0.62 -11.70 18.61
CA ALA A 60 -0.71 -11.62 17.17
C ALA A 60 -1.31 -10.28 16.76
N TRP A 61 -0.86 -9.75 15.63
CA TRP A 61 -1.54 -8.65 14.95
C TRP A 61 -2.49 -9.21 13.89
N PRO A 62 -3.75 -8.74 13.80
CA PRO A 62 -4.48 -8.05 14.87
C PRO A 62 -4.88 -9.02 16.02
N THR A 63 -5.18 -8.47 17.19
CA THR A 63 -5.91 -9.16 18.27
C THR A 63 -7.12 -8.32 18.66
N LEU A 64 -8.29 -8.94 18.73
CA LEU A 64 -9.54 -8.33 19.15
C LEU A 64 -9.85 -8.76 20.58
N MET A 65 -10.11 -7.78 21.46
CA MET A 65 -10.55 -8.03 22.83
C MET A 65 -11.99 -7.55 22.98
N PHE A 66 -12.88 -8.42 23.45
CA PHE A 66 -14.29 -8.11 23.66
C PHE A 66 -14.51 -7.76 25.14
N ILE A 67 -15.03 -6.56 25.39
CA ILE A 67 -15.28 -6.02 26.72
C ILE A 67 -16.79 -5.78 26.89
N ASP A 68 -17.37 -6.30 27.97
CA ASP A 68 -18.80 -6.14 28.26
C ASP A 68 -19.14 -4.75 28.84
N PRO A 69 -20.43 -4.38 28.97
CA PRO A 69 -20.84 -3.06 29.47
C PRO A 69 -20.42 -2.74 30.92
N VAL A 70 -20.02 -3.73 31.72
CA VAL A 70 -19.54 -3.53 33.10
C VAL A 70 -18.01 -3.61 33.22
N GLY A 71 -17.31 -3.79 32.09
CA GLY A 71 -15.85 -3.71 31.99
C GLY A 71 -15.11 -5.04 32.09
N ASN A 72 -15.79 -6.19 31.98
CA ASN A 72 -15.11 -7.49 31.96
C ASN A 72 -14.64 -7.85 30.56
N VAL A 73 -13.48 -8.50 30.46
CA VAL A 73 -13.04 -9.16 29.22
C VAL A 73 -13.81 -10.47 29.07
N VAL A 74 -14.67 -10.53 28.04
CA VAL A 74 -15.56 -11.69 27.78
C VAL A 74 -15.12 -12.52 26.58
N GLY A 75 -14.18 -12.03 25.78
CA GLY A 75 -13.66 -12.76 24.64
C GLY A 75 -12.35 -12.21 24.11
N LYS A 76 -11.65 -13.04 23.34
CA LYS A 76 -10.43 -12.71 22.60
C LYS A 76 -10.43 -13.45 21.27
N HIS A 77 -10.03 -12.77 20.20
CA HIS A 77 -9.77 -13.36 18.88
C HIS A 77 -8.42 -12.90 18.34
N GLU A 78 -7.63 -13.82 17.81
CA GLU A 78 -6.31 -13.53 17.21
C GLU A 78 -6.39 -13.72 15.69
N GLY A 79 -5.86 -12.76 14.95
CA GLY A 79 -5.93 -12.71 13.49
C GLY A 79 -7.15 -11.95 12.97
N GLU A 80 -7.24 -11.86 11.64
CA GLU A 80 -8.37 -11.22 10.97
C GLU A 80 -9.68 -11.98 11.20
N MET A 81 -10.81 -11.27 11.08
CA MET A 81 -12.15 -11.83 11.20
C MET A 81 -13.06 -11.21 10.14
N SER A 82 -13.90 -12.03 9.51
CA SER A 82 -14.87 -11.55 8.52
C SER A 82 -15.97 -10.71 9.19
N PHE A 83 -16.62 -9.86 8.40
CA PHE A 83 -17.74 -9.05 8.89
C PHE A 83 -18.86 -9.92 9.45
N GLU A 84 -19.23 -11.00 8.77
CA GLU A 84 -20.36 -11.87 9.12
C GLU A 84 -20.10 -12.62 10.43
N ALA A 85 -18.87 -13.08 10.64
CA ALA A 85 -18.48 -13.73 11.90
C ALA A 85 -18.57 -12.74 13.07
N PHE A 86 -18.14 -11.49 12.85
CA PHE A 86 -18.14 -10.46 13.86
C PHE A 86 -19.57 -9.97 14.17
N ASP A 87 -20.38 -9.73 13.14
CA ASP A 87 -21.79 -9.33 13.22
C ASP A 87 -22.62 -10.36 14.00
N GLY A 88 -22.42 -11.65 13.71
CA GLY A 88 -23.09 -12.73 14.43
C GLY A 88 -22.75 -12.78 15.93
N LEU A 89 -21.52 -12.42 16.32
CA LEU A 89 -21.10 -12.36 17.72
C LEU A 89 -21.68 -11.14 18.43
N ILE A 90 -21.55 -9.95 17.83
CA ILE A 90 -22.00 -8.70 18.45
C ILE A 90 -23.52 -8.66 18.58
N SER A 91 -24.28 -9.08 17.56
CA SER A 91 -25.75 -9.14 17.64
C SER A 91 -26.25 -9.99 18.83
N GLN A 92 -25.59 -11.11 19.13
CA GLN A 92 -25.93 -11.96 20.28
C GLN A 92 -25.62 -11.26 21.60
N MET A 93 -24.45 -10.62 21.72
CA MET A 93 -24.07 -9.87 22.91
C MET A 93 -25.01 -8.68 23.17
N VAL A 94 -25.39 -7.95 22.11
CA VAL A 94 -26.35 -6.84 22.21
C VAL A 94 -27.69 -7.34 22.75
N ALA A 95 -28.24 -8.42 22.18
CA ALA A 95 -29.51 -8.97 22.63
C ALA A 95 -29.47 -9.45 24.09
N GLU A 96 -28.36 -10.05 24.53
CA GLU A 96 -28.15 -10.48 25.91
C GLU A 96 -28.09 -9.29 26.88
N TYR A 97 -27.24 -8.30 26.59
CA TYR A 97 -27.05 -7.17 27.51
C TYR A 97 -28.21 -6.18 27.54
N ASP A 98 -29.01 -6.12 26.48
CA ASP A 98 -30.30 -5.42 26.47
C ASP A 98 -31.33 -6.09 27.36
N LEU A 99 -31.43 -7.43 27.31
CA LEU A 99 -32.32 -8.20 28.19
C LEU A 99 -31.95 -7.98 29.66
N ASP A 100 -30.65 -7.91 29.96
CA ASP A 100 -30.13 -7.66 31.30
C ASP A 100 -30.18 -6.18 31.71
N GLY A 101 -30.50 -5.26 30.78
CA GLY A 101 -30.60 -3.82 31.04
C GLY A 101 -29.26 -3.15 31.35
N THR A 102 -28.15 -3.74 30.91
CA THR A 102 -26.78 -3.25 31.19
C THR A 102 -26.18 -2.44 30.05
N LEU A 103 -26.72 -2.54 28.84
CA LEU A 103 -26.24 -1.83 27.65
C LEU A 103 -26.75 -0.39 27.63
N ASP A 104 -25.84 0.58 27.49
CA ASP A 104 -26.18 1.99 27.29
C ASP A 104 -26.14 2.34 25.81
N HIS A 105 -27.30 2.72 25.25
CA HIS A 105 -27.47 3.08 23.85
C HIS A 105 -27.15 4.54 23.52
N LYS A 106 -26.62 5.30 24.49
CA LYS A 106 -26.24 6.69 24.24
C LYS A 106 -25.07 6.75 23.27
N PRO A 107 -25.17 7.52 22.18
CA PRO A 107 -24.05 7.71 21.27
C PRO A 107 -22.82 8.21 22.00
N LEU A 108 -21.70 7.54 21.77
CA LEU A 108 -20.41 8.00 22.25
C LEU A 108 -19.94 9.15 21.34
N LEU A 109 -19.85 10.33 21.92
CA LEU A 109 -19.39 11.53 21.20
C LEU A 109 -17.87 11.60 21.29
N TYR A 110 -17.20 11.19 20.21
CA TYR A 110 -15.78 11.44 20.01
C TYR A 110 -15.58 12.63 19.07
N GLY A 111 -14.56 13.45 19.34
CA GLY A 111 -14.20 14.56 18.47
C GLY A 111 -13.47 14.06 17.24
N PHE A 112 -14.19 13.76 16.15
CA PHE A 112 -13.56 13.52 14.86
C PHE A 112 -13.19 14.87 14.24
N GLN A 113 -11.91 15.06 13.93
CA GLN A 113 -11.48 16.24 13.18
C GLN A 113 -11.65 15.94 11.69
N GLN A 114 -12.58 16.67 11.05
CA GLN A 114 -12.76 16.60 9.62
C GLN A 114 -11.42 16.83 8.91
N ALA A 115 -11.14 16.01 7.90
CA ALA A 115 -9.93 16.13 7.12
C ALA A 115 -9.91 17.47 6.37
N GLU A 116 -8.72 18.06 6.28
CA GLU A 116 -8.50 19.25 5.46
C GLU A 116 -8.61 18.89 3.98
N GLU A 117 -9.25 19.76 3.20
CA GLU A 117 -9.27 19.67 1.74
C GLU A 117 -7.90 20.07 1.18
N THR A 118 -7.28 19.16 0.42
CA THR A 118 -5.94 19.34 -0.18
C THR A 118 -6.00 19.03 -1.68
N THR A 119 -5.02 19.50 -2.46
CA THR A 119 -5.02 19.25 -3.92
C THR A 119 -4.92 17.76 -4.26
N LEU A 120 -4.00 17.06 -3.61
CA LEU A 120 -3.91 15.60 -3.56
C LEU A 120 -4.14 15.15 -2.12
N ARG A 121 -4.47 13.89 -1.89
CA ARG A 121 -4.69 13.33 -0.56
C ARG A 121 -4.13 11.92 -0.49
N PHE A 122 -3.08 11.79 0.32
CA PHE A 122 -2.29 10.58 0.49
C PHE A 122 -1.96 9.88 -0.83
N PRO A 123 -1.32 10.56 -1.81
CA PRO A 123 -0.98 9.92 -3.07
C PRO A 123 -0.07 8.72 -2.81
N GLY A 124 -0.53 7.52 -3.18
CA GLY A 124 0.15 6.27 -2.83
C GLY A 124 1.20 5.85 -3.86
N LYS A 125 0.96 6.12 -5.13
CA LYS A 125 1.85 5.74 -6.24
C LYS A 125 1.86 6.80 -7.34
N VAL A 126 2.95 6.80 -8.10
CA VAL A 126 3.16 7.68 -9.24
C VAL A 126 3.82 6.89 -10.38
N LEU A 127 3.40 7.13 -11.61
CA LEU A 127 3.92 6.51 -12.82
C LEU A 127 4.20 7.59 -13.86
N ALA A 128 5.45 7.70 -14.31
CA ALA A 128 5.87 8.69 -15.28
C ALA A 128 6.01 8.07 -16.69
N ASP A 129 5.44 8.74 -17.68
CA ASP A 129 5.60 8.44 -19.12
C ASP A 129 6.36 9.58 -19.77
N GLY A 130 7.68 9.39 -19.90
CA GLY A 130 8.59 10.38 -20.47
C GLY A 130 8.34 10.67 -21.95
N LEU A 131 7.91 9.68 -22.73
CA LEU A 131 7.68 9.85 -24.17
C LEU A 131 6.38 10.61 -24.43
N GLY A 132 5.34 10.33 -23.64
CA GLY A 132 4.05 11.03 -23.71
C GLY A 132 4.01 12.37 -22.99
N ASN A 133 5.06 12.74 -22.23
CA ASN A 133 5.06 13.86 -21.29
C ASN A 133 3.86 13.79 -20.33
N ARG A 134 3.66 12.64 -19.69
CA ARG A 134 2.55 12.40 -18.76
C ARG A 134 3.05 11.90 -17.41
N LEU A 135 2.35 12.30 -16.36
CA LEU A 135 2.50 11.76 -15.01
C LEU A 135 1.13 11.28 -14.53
N PHE A 136 1.04 10.02 -14.13
CA PHE A 136 -0.14 9.43 -13.53
C PHE A 136 0.08 9.35 -12.03
N ILE A 137 -0.84 9.93 -11.26
CA ILE A 137 -0.79 10.00 -9.81
C ILE A 137 -2.00 9.24 -9.26
N ALA A 138 -1.76 8.21 -8.47
CA ALA A 138 -2.82 7.56 -7.70
C ALA A 138 -3.12 8.44 -6.48
N ASP A 139 -4.15 9.27 -6.59
CA ASP A 139 -4.63 10.18 -5.54
C ASP A 139 -5.53 9.40 -4.59
N THR A 140 -4.89 8.50 -3.83
CA THR A 140 -5.51 7.33 -3.19
C THR A 140 -6.72 7.70 -2.34
N ASN A 141 -6.62 8.69 -1.45
CA ASN A 141 -7.72 9.06 -0.55
C ASN A 141 -8.73 10.03 -1.17
N HIS A 142 -8.53 10.44 -2.43
CA HIS A 142 -9.59 10.99 -3.27
C HIS A 142 -10.13 9.96 -4.27
N ASN A 143 -9.81 8.67 -4.13
CA ASN A 143 -10.36 7.57 -4.95
C ASN A 143 -10.33 7.82 -6.46
N ARG A 144 -9.23 8.38 -6.97
CA ARG A 144 -9.09 8.79 -8.37
C ARG A 144 -7.65 8.72 -8.85
N ILE A 145 -7.46 8.76 -10.16
CA ILE A 145 -6.17 8.94 -10.81
C ILE A 145 -6.12 10.36 -11.40
N VAL A 146 -5.08 11.11 -11.07
CA VAL A 146 -4.80 12.42 -11.64
C VAL A 146 -3.73 12.26 -12.72
N VAL A 147 -4.02 12.73 -13.93
CA VAL A 147 -3.07 12.75 -15.05
C VAL A 147 -2.62 14.19 -15.27
N THR A 148 -1.32 14.43 -15.16
CA THR A 148 -0.71 15.72 -15.44
C THR A 148 0.32 15.60 -16.58
N GLU A 149 0.80 16.72 -17.10
CA GLU A 149 2.12 16.72 -17.73
C GLU A 149 3.22 16.54 -16.67
N LEU A 150 4.46 16.30 -17.11
CA LEU A 150 5.60 16.18 -16.20
C LEU A 150 5.89 17.47 -15.41
N ASP A 151 5.37 18.61 -15.84
CA ASP A 151 5.47 19.90 -15.14
C ASP A 151 4.39 20.15 -14.08
N GLY A 152 3.44 19.22 -13.91
CA GLY A 152 2.35 19.31 -12.95
C GLY A 152 1.06 19.95 -13.48
N SER A 153 1.02 20.37 -14.74
CA SER A 153 -0.22 20.86 -15.36
C SER A 153 -1.24 19.73 -15.58
N VAL A 154 -2.43 19.86 -15.00
CA VAL A 154 -3.46 18.81 -15.05
C VAL A 154 -4.00 18.66 -16.46
N LYS A 155 -4.02 17.42 -16.95
CA LYS A 155 -4.64 17.02 -18.21
C LYS A 155 -6.02 16.42 -18.01
N GLN A 156 -6.15 15.56 -17.01
CA GLN A 156 -7.33 14.74 -16.83
C GLN A 156 -7.43 14.21 -15.41
N VAL A 157 -8.65 14.01 -14.95
CA VAL A 157 -8.96 13.25 -13.73
C VAL A 157 -9.82 12.06 -14.13
N ILE A 158 -9.46 10.88 -13.63
CA ILE A 158 -10.13 9.61 -13.90
C ILE A 158 -10.64 9.08 -12.56
N GLY A 159 -11.94 8.85 -12.46
CA GLY A 159 -12.61 8.54 -11.20
C GLY A 159 -13.54 9.66 -10.75
N SER A 160 -14.69 9.30 -10.21
CA SER A 160 -15.68 10.24 -9.64
C SER A 160 -15.23 10.87 -8.32
N GLY A 161 -14.29 10.23 -7.62
CA GLY A 161 -13.86 10.58 -6.28
C GLY A 161 -14.58 9.82 -5.16
N GLU A 162 -15.66 9.11 -5.49
CA GLU A 162 -16.40 8.25 -4.56
C GLU A 162 -15.78 6.85 -4.49
N GLU A 163 -15.81 6.23 -3.31
CA GLU A 163 -15.43 4.83 -3.14
C GLU A 163 -16.38 3.91 -3.93
N GLY A 164 -15.84 3.02 -4.77
CA GLY A 164 -16.62 1.98 -5.42
C GLY A 164 -15.92 1.32 -6.61
N LEU A 165 -16.58 0.33 -7.23
CA LEU A 165 -16.05 -0.45 -8.37
C LEU A 165 -16.82 -0.15 -9.68
N ALA A 166 -17.34 1.06 -9.84
CA ALA A 166 -18.09 1.41 -11.05
C ALA A 166 -17.16 1.48 -12.28
N ASP A 167 -17.52 0.76 -13.35
CA ASP A 167 -16.90 0.87 -14.68
C ASP A 167 -17.60 1.95 -15.53
N GLY A 168 -17.05 2.28 -16.70
CA GLY A 168 -17.68 3.17 -17.68
C GLY A 168 -16.80 4.34 -18.11
N GLU A 169 -17.40 5.50 -18.36
CA GLU A 169 -16.69 6.73 -18.73
C GLU A 169 -15.72 7.18 -17.63
N LEU A 170 -14.56 7.75 -18.00
CA LEU A 170 -13.49 8.13 -17.06
C LEU A 170 -13.99 8.96 -15.85
N ALA A 171 -14.89 9.93 -16.06
CA ALA A 171 -15.37 10.80 -14.98
C ALA A 171 -16.44 10.15 -14.06
N LYS A 172 -17.01 9.02 -14.47
CA LYS A 172 -18.09 8.33 -13.75
C LYS A 172 -17.66 7.00 -13.14
N SER A 173 -16.55 6.44 -13.61
CA SER A 173 -15.95 5.27 -12.97
C SER A 173 -15.59 5.60 -11.52
N ALA A 174 -15.57 4.58 -10.66
CA ALA A 174 -15.16 4.73 -9.27
C ALA A 174 -13.97 3.81 -8.98
N PHE A 175 -13.14 4.22 -8.02
CA PHE A 175 -12.06 3.42 -7.45
C PHE A 175 -12.25 3.36 -5.93
N ASN A 176 -11.46 2.54 -5.26
CA ASN A 176 -11.40 2.50 -3.81
C ASN A 176 -9.93 2.35 -3.38
N HIS A 177 -9.35 3.47 -2.95
CA HIS A 177 -7.94 3.59 -2.58
C HIS A 177 -6.98 2.97 -3.62
N PRO A 178 -6.98 3.46 -4.88
CA PRO A 178 -6.09 2.94 -5.91
C PRO A 178 -4.62 3.18 -5.55
N GLN A 179 -3.77 2.24 -5.96
CA GLN A 179 -2.32 2.25 -5.74
C GLN A 179 -1.58 2.16 -7.07
N GLY A 180 -0.80 1.11 -7.28
CA GLY A 180 0.16 1.03 -8.36
C GLY A 180 -0.47 0.92 -9.74
N MET A 181 0.33 1.32 -10.72
CA MET A 181 -0.12 1.49 -12.09
C MET A 181 0.94 0.98 -13.06
N ALA A 182 0.49 0.44 -14.19
CA ALA A 182 1.36 0.09 -15.31
C ALA A 182 0.77 0.63 -16.61
N LEU A 183 1.59 1.17 -17.50
CA LEU A 183 1.16 1.72 -18.78
C LEU A 183 1.65 0.83 -19.93
N ASP A 184 0.74 0.49 -20.82
CA ASP A 184 1.03 -0.10 -22.12
C ASP A 184 0.40 0.78 -23.22
N SER A 185 1.23 1.63 -23.82
CA SER A 185 0.80 2.63 -24.82
C SER A 185 -0.28 3.57 -24.26
N GLU A 186 -1.55 3.43 -24.67
CA GLU A 186 -2.69 4.23 -24.21
C GLU A 186 -3.60 3.47 -23.24
N THR A 187 -3.15 2.29 -22.77
CA THR A 187 -3.86 1.49 -21.77
C THR A 187 -3.14 1.57 -20.44
N LEU A 188 -3.79 2.16 -19.44
CA LEU A 188 -3.31 2.20 -18.07
C LEU A 188 -3.99 1.09 -17.25
N TYR A 189 -3.20 0.25 -16.62
CA TYR A 189 -3.66 -0.73 -15.64
C TYR A 189 -3.50 -0.15 -14.24
N VAL A 190 -4.49 -0.34 -13.37
CA VAL A 190 -4.53 0.21 -12.02
C VAL A 190 -4.82 -0.90 -11.02
N ALA A 191 -4.00 -1.01 -9.99
CA ALA A 191 -4.29 -1.81 -8.81
C ALA A 191 -5.25 -1.02 -7.92
N ASP A 192 -6.50 -1.46 -7.87
CA ASP A 192 -7.58 -0.84 -7.11
C ASP A 192 -7.74 -1.60 -5.80
N THR A 193 -6.90 -1.24 -4.84
CA THR A 193 -6.46 -2.11 -3.74
C THR A 193 -7.59 -2.50 -2.81
N GLU A 194 -8.40 -1.56 -2.35
CA GLU A 194 -9.51 -1.82 -1.42
C GLU A 194 -10.77 -2.35 -2.14
N ASN A 195 -10.78 -2.30 -3.47
CA ASN A 195 -11.76 -3.04 -4.28
C ASN A 195 -11.29 -4.45 -4.62
N HIS A 196 -10.06 -4.84 -4.25
CA HIS A 196 -9.49 -6.15 -4.59
C HIS A 196 -9.55 -6.43 -6.10
N ALA A 197 -9.24 -5.42 -6.91
CA ALA A 197 -9.45 -5.47 -8.36
C ALA A 197 -8.28 -4.89 -9.17
N ILE A 198 -8.17 -5.34 -10.42
CA ILE A 198 -7.33 -4.73 -11.45
C ILE A 198 -8.24 -4.04 -12.46
N ARG A 199 -8.04 -2.74 -12.62
CA ARG A 199 -8.81 -1.90 -13.55
C ARG A 199 -7.97 -1.63 -14.79
N ARG A 200 -8.62 -1.60 -15.94
CA ARG A 200 -8.04 -1.20 -17.22
C ARG A 200 -8.71 0.09 -17.66
N VAL A 201 -7.91 1.13 -17.81
CA VAL A 201 -8.28 2.43 -18.35
C VAL A 201 -7.75 2.53 -19.77
N ASP A 202 -8.66 2.69 -20.72
CA ASP A 202 -8.32 3.02 -22.11
C ASP A 202 -8.42 4.54 -22.27
N LEU A 203 -7.26 5.18 -22.40
CA LEU A 203 -7.13 6.64 -22.51
C LEU A 203 -7.59 7.15 -23.88
N SER A 204 -7.56 6.29 -24.92
CA SER A 204 -8.01 6.65 -26.27
C SER A 204 -9.53 6.64 -26.39
N SER A 205 -10.19 5.61 -25.85
CA SER A 205 -11.65 5.52 -25.86
C SER A 205 -12.32 6.25 -24.69
N GLY A 206 -11.56 6.58 -23.64
CA GLY A 206 -12.07 7.26 -22.46
C GLY A 206 -12.95 6.36 -21.58
N THR A 207 -12.53 5.10 -21.39
CA THR A 207 -13.30 4.12 -20.61
C THR A 207 -12.47 3.39 -19.56
N VAL A 208 -13.11 3.01 -18.47
CA VAL A 208 -12.59 2.16 -17.40
C VAL A 208 -13.38 0.85 -17.38
N SER A 209 -12.68 -0.26 -17.24
CA SER A 209 -13.26 -1.59 -17.13
C SER A 209 -12.52 -2.43 -16.09
N THR A 210 -13.24 -3.31 -15.39
CA THR A 210 -12.64 -4.26 -14.46
C THR A 210 -12.18 -5.50 -15.22
N ILE A 211 -10.89 -5.84 -15.14
CA ILE A 211 -10.31 -6.98 -15.87
C ILE A 211 -9.92 -8.15 -14.95
N ALA A 212 -9.74 -7.91 -13.66
CA ALA A 212 -9.60 -8.94 -12.64
C ALA A 212 -10.12 -8.46 -11.28
N GLY A 213 -10.53 -9.40 -10.42
CA GLY A 213 -11.15 -9.10 -9.14
C GLY A 213 -12.68 -9.18 -9.17
N THR A 214 -13.26 -9.58 -8.04
CA THR A 214 -14.71 -9.69 -7.84
C THR A 214 -15.30 -8.52 -7.07
N GLY A 215 -14.47 -7.58 -6.59
CA GLY A 215 -14.90 -6.51 -5.67
C GLY A 215 -14.88 -6.88 -4.19
N GLU A 216 -14.54 -8.13 -3.87
CA GLU A 216 -14.50 -8.66 -2.50
C GLU A 216 -13.13 -9.28 -2.23
N GLN A 217 -12.69 -9.24 -0.98
CA GLN A 217 -11.42 -9.83 -0.56
C GLN A 217 -11.43 -11.34 -0.73
N GLY A 218 -10.47 -11.86 -1.50
CA GLY A 218 -10.26 -13.29 -1.67
C GLY A 218 -9.49 -13.95 -0.51
N HIS A 219 -9.43 -15.29 -0.54
CA HIS A 219 -8.68 -16.09 0.43
C HIS A 219 -7.84 -17.22 -0.20
N THR A 220 -7.84 -17.32 -1.54
CA THR A 220 -7.22 -18.45 -2.24
C THR A 220 -5.77 -18.16 -2.63
N LYS A 221 -4.87 -19.11 -2.35
CA LYS A 221 -3.42 -18.96 -2.52
C LYS A 221 -2.86 -19.60 -3.78
N ASP A 222 -3.55 -20.58 -4.34
CA ASP A 222 -3.01 -21.48 -5.38
C ASP A 222 -3.87 -21.55 -6.66
N GLU A 223 -4.90 -20.72 -6.76
CA GLU A 223 -5.87 -20.80 -7.84
C GLU A 223 -5.47 -19.95 -9.06
N ARG A 224 -5.67 -20.52 -10.25
CA ARG A 224 -5.60 -19.79 -11.52
C ARG A 224 -6.98 -19.83 -12.19
N GLY A 225 -7.40 -18.69 -12.73
CA GLY A 225 -8.69 -18.56 -13.38
C GLY A 225 -8.78 -17.33 -14.26
N HIS A 226 -9.96 -17.12 -14.85
CA HIS A 226 -10.24 -15.92 -15.62
C HIS A 226 -10.40 -14.72 -14.68
N GLY A 227 -9.74 -13.62 -15.02
CA GLY A 227 -9.64 -12.42 -14.18
C GLY A 227 -10.92 -12.01 -13.45
N PRO A 228 -12.04 -11.76 -14.15
CA PRO A 228 -13.27 -11.26 -13.51
C PRO A 228 -13.93 -12.22 -12.51
N SER A 229 -13.52 -13.50 -12.50
CA SER A 229 -14.00 -14.51 -11.55
C SER A 229 -13.04 -14.78 -10.39
N MET A 230 -11.84 -14.20 -10.42
CA MET A 230 -10.82 -14.42 -9.39
C MET A 230 -10.93 -13.33 -8.32
N ALA A 231 -11.23 -13.74 -7.08
CA ALA A 231 -11.16 -12.84 -5.94
C ALA A 231 -9.69 -12.56 -5.58
N LEU A 232 -9.28 -11.30 -5.63
CA LEU A 232 -7.89 -10.90 -5.34
C LEU A 232 -7.74 -10.44 -3.89
N VAL A 233 -6.51 -10.25 -3.44
CA VAL A 233 -6.23 -9.90 -2.05
C VAL A 233 -5.25 -8.73 -1.99
N SER A 234 -5.81 -7.51 -2.03
CA SER A 234 -5.09 -6.25 -1.95
C SER A 234 -3.94 -6.15 -2.96
N PRO A 235 -4.23 -6.16 -4.28
CA PRO A 235 -3.21 -5.86 -5.28
C PRO A 235 -2.67 -4.46 -5.02
N PHE A 236 -1.35 -4.31 -4.93
CA PHE A 236 -0.73 -3.07 -4.47
C PHE A 236 0.08 -2.37 -5.57
N ASP A 237 0.85 -3.12 -6.36
CA ASP A 237 1.65 -2.53 -7.44
C ASP A 237 1.71 -3.42 -8.68
N LEU A 238 1.97 -2.80 -9.84
CA LEU A 238 1.86 -3.42 -11.15
C LEU A 238 3.09 -3.13 -12.02
N VAL A 239 3.50 -4.12 -12.82
CA VAL A 239 4.42 -3.89 -13.93
C VAL A 239 4.02 -4.75 -15.11
N GLN A 240 4.02 -4.17 -16.31
CA GLN A 240 3.76 -4.90 -17.55
C GLN A 240 5.10 -5.29 -18.18
N GLN A 241 5.18 -6.53 -18.67
CA GLN A 241 6.27 -6.99 -19.52
C GLN A 241 5.71 -7.94 -20.56
N GLU A 242 5.87 -7.61 -21.85
CA GLU A 242 5.58 -8.50 -22.99
C GLU A 242 4.17 -9.10 -22.99
N GLY A 243 3.16 -8.30 -22.66
CA GLY A 243 1.75 -8.74 -22.64
C GLY A 243 1.36 -9.50 -21.37
N ILE A 244 2.25 -9.59 -20.39
CA ILE A 244 1.98 -10.12 -19.05
C ILE A 244 1.98 -8.96 -18.06
N LEU A 245 0.94 -8.87 -17.24
CA LEU A 245 0.88 -7.97 -16.10
C LEU A 245 1.31 -8.74 -14.85
N TYR A 246 2.40 -8.32 -14.24
CA TYR A 246 2.84 -8.82 -12.94
C TYR A 246 2.31 -7.92 -11.83
N ILE A 247 1.90 -8.53 -10.73
CA ILE A 247 1.11 -7.90 -9.68
C ILE A 247 1.77 -8.23 -8.34
N ALA A 248 2.11 -7.21 -7.56
CA ALA A 248 2.48 -7.37 -6.16
C ALA A 248 1.18 -7.52 -5.34
N MET A 249 0.88 -8.75 -4.88
CA MET A 249 -0.33 -9.08 -4.15
C MET A 249 -0.03 -9.02 -2.64
N ALA A 250 -0.11 -7.82 -2.08
CA ALA A 250 0.33 -7.53 -0.72
C ALA A 250 -0.42 -8.36 0.33
N GLY A 251 -1.75 -8.45 0.20
CA GLY A 251 -2.61 -9.06 1.21
C GLY A 251 -2.52 -10.58 1.32
N ILE A 252 -1.77 -11.24 0.42
CA ILE A 252 -1.53 -12.68 0.49
C ILE A 252 -0.07 -13.06 0.31
N HIS A 253 0.84 -12.09 0.43
CA HIS A 253 2.29 -12.28 0.36
C HIS A 253 2.75 -13.06 -0.89
N GLN A 254 2.27 -12.65 -2.06
CA GLN A 254 2.58 -13.30 -3.34
C GLN A 254 2.85 -12.28 -4.44
N LEU A 255 3.60 -12.72 -5.46
CA LEU A 255 3.57 -12.10 -6.78
C LEU A 255 2.60 -12.90 -7.66
N TRP A 256 1.72 -12.21 -8.38
CA TRP A 256 0.76 -12.80 -9.31
C TRP A 256 1.10 -12.37 -10.74
N SER A 257 0.66 -13.15 -11.72
CA SER A 257 0.78 -12.80 -13.14
C SER A 257 -0.55 -12.98 -13.87
N MET A 258 -0.84 -12.08 -14.80
CA MET A 258 -2.01 -12.10 -15.68
C MET A 258 -1.57 -12.01 -17.14
N ASP A 259 -1.98 -12.98 -17.96
CA ASP A 259 -1.91 -12.86 -19.42
C ASP A 259 -2.97 -11.86 -19.88
N LEU A 260 -2.54 -10.72 -20.44
CA LEU A 260 -3.44 -9.65 -20.86
C LEU A 260 -4.29 -10.01 -22.08
N LYS A 261 -3.86 -11.00 -22.88
CA LYS A 261 -4.59 -11.45 -24.06
C LYS A 261 -5.62 -12.53 -23.71
N GLY A 262 -5.21 -13.53 -22.95
CA GLY A 262 -6.08 -14.64 -22.53
C GLY A 262 -6.93 -14.35 -21.30
N GLY A 263 -6.55 -13.36 -20.50
CA GLY A 263 -7.24 -12.96 -19.26
C GLY A 263 -7.07 -13.95 -18.11
N MET A 264 -6.09 -14.86 -18.19
CA MET A 264 -5.80 -15.83 -17.12
C MET A 264 -4.87 -15.20 -16.10
N ILE A 265 -5.25 -15.26 -14.83
CA ILE A 265 -4.51 -14.70 -13.70
C ILE A 265 -4.28 -15.76 -12.60
N GLY A 266 -3.17 -15.65 -11.87
CA GLY A 266 -2.95 -16.37 -10.61
C GLY A 266 -1.51 -16.27 -10.10
N PRO A 267 -1.15 -17.07 -9.07
CA PRO A 267 0.15 -17.01 -8.39
C PRO A 267 1.32 -17.27 -9.33
N PHE A 268 2.31 -16.38 -9.30
CA PHE A 268 3.55 -16.47 -10.05
C PHE A 268 4.73 -16.86 -9.14
N ALA A 269 4.85 -16.22 -7.98
CA ALA A 269 5.87 -16.54 -6.98
C ALA A 269 5.33 -16.32 -5.57
N GLY A 270 5.80 -17.12 -4.62
CA GLY A 270 5.34 -17.07 -3.23
C GLY A 270 4.32 -18.16 -2.89
N THR A 271 4.47 -18.80 -1.74
CA THR A 271 3.48 -19.74 -1.18
C THR A 271 2.31 -19.03 -0.48
N GLY A 272 2.44 -17.73 -0.24
CA GLY A 272 1.55 -16.94 0.60
C GLY A 272 1.72 -17.17 2.10
N GLY A 273 2.83 -17.79 2.53
CA GLY A 273 3.34 -17.67 3.89
C GLY A 273 4.08 -16.34 4.05
N GLU A 274 3.93 -15.69 5.21
CA GLU A 274 4.60 -14.44 5.55
C GLU A 274 6.00 -14.72 6.14
N ALA A 275 7.03 -14.69 5.29
CA ALA A 275 8.42 -14.91 5.70
C ALA A 275 9.41 -14.38 4.64
N ILE A 276 10.71 -14.60 4.85
CA ILE A 276 11.76 -14.32 3.88
C ILE A 276 12.52 -15.59 3.50
N THR A 277 11.91 -16.37 2.62
CA THR A 277 12.51 -17.63 2.13
C THR A 277 12.85 -17.48 0.66
N ASP A 278 14.14 -17.56 0.32
CA ASP A 278 14.64 -17.62 -1.06
C ASP A 278 14.48 -19.02 -1.64
N GLY A 279 14.44 -19.16 -2.97
CA GLY A 279 14.37 -20.45 -3.64
C GLY A 279 13.52 -20.43 -4.92
N PRO A 280 13.09 -21.59 -5.44
CA PRO A 280 12.20 -21.67 -6.58
C PRO A 280 10.95 -20.80 -6.41
N LEU A 281 10.42 -20.23 -7.50
CA LEU A 281 9.29 -19.28 -7.44
C LEU A 281 8.12 -19.79 -6.59
N GLY A 282 7.69 -21.03 -6.81
CA GLY A 282 6.55 -21.64 -6.13
C GLY A 282 6.77 -22.08 -4.68
N THR A 283 8.00 -22.02 -4.16
CA THR A 283 8.32 -22.42 -2.77
C THR A 283 8.92 -21.29 -1.93
N ALA A 284 9.25 -20.16 -2.56
CA ALA A 284 9.67 -18.97 -1.84
C ALA A 284 8.55 -18.43 -0.95
N GLU A 285 8.93 -17.77 0.13
CA GLU A 285 7.99 -17.05 1.00
C GLU A 285 8.35 -15.58 0.96
N LEU A 286 7.32 -14.73 0.91
CA LEU A 286 7.40 -13.28 0.76
C LEU A 286 6.68 -12.66 1.95
N ALA A 287 6.76 -11.35 2.11
CA ALA A 287 6.10 -10.65 3.19
C ALA A 287 5.63 -9.27 2.73
N GLN A 288 4.38 -9.26 2.24
CA GLN A 288 3.65 -8.05 1.84
C GLN A 288 4.41 -7.27 0.75
N PRO A 289 4.56 -7.85 -0.46
CA PRO A 289 5.18 -7.15 -1.57
C PRO A 289 4.29 -5.97 -1.97
N CYS A 290 4.81 -4.74 -1.88
CA CYS A 290 4.06 -3.50 -2.17
C CYS A 290 4.66 -2.66 -3.30
N GLY A 291 5.80 -3.05 -3.85
CA GLY A 291 6.42 -2.39 -4.98
C GLY A 291 6.94 -3.40 -5.97
N ILE A 292 6.79 -3.15 -7.27
CA ILE A 292 7.33 -4.04 -8.30
C ILE A 292 7.85 -3.26 -9.52
N THR A 293 8.97 -3.71 -10.07
CA THR A 293 9.56 -3.18 -11.31
C THR A 293 10.28 -4.30 -12.06
N THR A 294 10.82 -4.02 -13.25
CA THR A 294 11.48 -5.04 -14.08
C THR A 294 12.65 -4.45 -14.87
N ASP A 295 13.67 -5.26 -15.12
CA ASP A 295 14.70 -5.00 -16.13
C ASP A 295 14.45 -5.75 -17.45
N GLY A 296 13.29 -6.42 -17.56
CA GLY A 296 12.91 -7.27 -18.69
C GLY A 296 13.34 -8.73 -18.54
N THR A 297 14.23 -9.05 -17.59
CA THR A 297 14.70 -10.41 -17.30
C THR A 297 14.30 -10.90 -15.92
N LYS A 298 14.21 -9.98 -14.96
CA LYS A 298 13.82 -10.21 -13.57
C LYS A 298 12.79 -9.17 -13.16
N LEU A 299 11.88 -9.61 -12.31
CA LEU A 299 11.10 -8.72 -11.48
C LEU A 299 11.94 -8.34 -10.26
N PHE A 300 11.86 -7.08 -9.85
CA PHE A 300 12.38 -6.62 -8.57
C PHE A 300 11.23 -6.08 -7.75
N PHE A 301 11.21 -6.38 -6.46
CA PHE A 301 10.11 -5.97 -5.61
C PHE A 301 10.59 -5.54 -4.23
N ALA A 302 9.84 -4.60 -3.65
CA ALA A 302 9.96 -4.21 -2.25
C ALA A 302 9.07 -5.13 -1.42
N ASP A 303 9.69 -5.92 -0.53
CA ASP A 303 9.03 -6.90 0.33
C ASP A 303 8.92 -6.29 1.73
N SER A 304 7.82 -5.55 1.93
CA SER A 304 7.75 -4.45 2.90
C SER A 304 7.88 -4.93 4.35
N GLU A 305 7.20 -6.02 4.72
CA GLU A 305 7.15 -6.50 6.10
C GLU A 305 8.48 -7.11 6.57
N THR A 306 9.31 -7.60 5.63
CA THR A 306 10.68 -8.05 5.89
C THR A 306 11.72 -6.94 5.72
N SER A 307 11.27 -5.73 5.36
CA SER A 307 12.13 -4.58 5.09
C SER A 307 13.26 -4.91 4.12
N SER A 308 12.89 -5.56 3.01
CA SER A 308 13.85 -6.11 2.05
C SER A 308 13.55 -5.71 0.61
N VAL A 309 14.57 -5.82 -0.24
CA VAL A 309 14.44 -5.72 -1.70
C VAL A 309 14.90 -7.05 -2.27
N ARG A 310 14.07 -7.62 -3.14
CA ARG A 310 14.23 -8.97 -3.64
C ARG A 310 13.98 -9.00 -5.14
N SER A 311 14.38 -10.10 -5.77
CA SER A 311 14.19 -10.33 -7.20
C SER A 311 13.52 -11.68 -7.44
N ALA A 312 12.71 -11.76 -8.48
CA ALA A 312 12.15 -13.00 -9.01
C ALA A 312 12.53 -13.11 -10.49
N ASP A 313 13.12 -14.24 -10.89
CA ASP A 313 13.37 -14.53 -12.30
C ASP A 313 12.02 -14.57 -13.07
N ILE A 314 11.92 -13.90 -14.23
CA ILE A 314 10.70 -13.96 -15.07
C ILE A 314 10.50 -15.36 -15.66
N ASN A 315 11.60 -16.11 -15.84
CA ASN A 315 11.54 -17.52 -16.21
C ASN A 315 10.72 -18.31 -15.16
N PRO A 316 9.66 -19.03 -15.55
CA PRO A 316 8.84 -19.83 -14.64
C PRO A 316 9.60 -20.89 -13.82
N ASP A 317 10.72 -21.41 -14.33
CA ASP A 317 11.60 -22.35 -13.61
C ASP A 317 12.66 -21.64 -12.75
N GLY A 318 12.52 -20.33 -12.60
CA GLY A 318 13.46 -19.44 -11.95
C GLY A 318 13.32 -19.43 -10.43
N ASN A 319 13.98 -18.45 -9.80
CA ASN A 319 14.06 -18.33 -8.36
C ASN A 319 13.75 -16.92 -7.86
N VAL A 320 13.25 -16.85 -6.63
CA VAL A 320 13.28 -15.65 -5.79
C VAL A 320 14.62 -15.59 -5.07
N ARG A 321 15.24 -14.40 -5.05
CA ARG A 321 16.48 -14.11 -4.33
C ARG A 321 16.43 -12.77 -3.61
N THR A 322 16.91 -12.75 -2.38
CA THR A 322 17.08 -11.55 -1.58
C THR A 322 18.31 -10.77 -2.01
N ILE A 323 18.14 -9.48 -2.30
CA ILE A 323 19.22 -8.56 -2.66
C ILE A 323 19.77 -7.92 -1.38
N VAL A 324 18.91 -7.25 -0.61
CA VAL A 324 19.19 -6.61 0.69
C VAL A 324 18.00 -6.78 1.63
N GLY A 325 18.23 -6.70 2.95
CA GLY A 325 17.24 -7.02 3.98
C GLY A 325 17.43 -8.43 4.54
N LEU A 326 16.81 -8.72 5.69
CA LEU A 326 17.14 -9.93 6.46
C LEU A 326 15.95 -10.72 7.00
N ASP A 327 14.99 -10.09 7.68
CA ASP A 327 13.90 -10.78 8.38
C ASP A 327 12.77 -9.82 8.80
N LEU A 328 11.61 -10.35 9.21
CA LEU A 328 10.41 -9.61 9.63
C LEU A 328 10.62 -8.60 10.75
N PHE A 329 11.65 -8.82 11.58
CA PHE A 329 11.97 -7.95 12.73
C PHE A 329 13.39 -7.38 12.66
N VAL A 330 14.04 -7.45 11.50
CA VAL A 330 15.39 -6.94 11.29
C VAL A 330 15.34 -5.76 10.32
N PHE A 331 14.93 -4.62 10.86
CA PHE A 331 14.75 -3.35 10.16
C PHE A 331 15.60 -2.24 10.80
N GLY A 332 15.65 -1.08 10.16
CA GLY A 332 16.39 0.10 10.62
C GLY A 332 16.87 0.95 9.44
N ASP A 333 17.85 1.82 9.65
CA ASP A 333 18.37 2.71 8.61
C ASP A 333 19.90 2.63 8.55
N VAL A 334 20.41 1.71 7.73
CA VAL A 334 21.86 1.48 7.60
C VAL A 334 22.20 1.26 6.14
N ASP A 335 23.05 2.13 5.62
CA ASP A 335 23.65 1.99 4.29
C ASP A 335 24.82 1.00 4.33
N GLY A 336 25.09 0.33 3.21
CA GLY A 336 26.20 -0.62 3.12
C GLY A 336 25.92 -1.75 2.14
N SER A 337 26.50 -2.92 2.41
CA SER A 337 26.34 -4.12 1.58
C SER A 337 25.89 -5.33 2.40
N ASP A 338 25.33 -6.30 1.67
CA ASP A 338 24.95 -7.61 2.14
C ASP A 338 24.00 -7.52 3.36
N HIS A 339 24.29 -8.31 4.39
CA HIS A 339 23.49 -8.37 5.61
C HIS A 339 23.65 -7.15 6.53
N HIS A 340 24.43 -6.13 6.17
CA HIS A 340 24.55 -4.90 6.97
C HIS A 340 23.48 -3.88 6.62
N VAL A 341 22.92 -3.93 5.41
CA VAL A 341 21.87 -3.02 4.98
C VAL A 341 20.66 -3.16 5.91
N ARG A 342 20.10 -2.01 6.31
CA ARG A 342 18.81 -1.95 7.00
C ARG A 342 17.92 -0.95 6.27
N LEU A 343 16.70 -1.41 6.01
CA LEU A 343 15.58 -0.63 5.51
C LEU A 343 14.45 -0.71 6.55
N GLN A 344 13.40 0.08 6.36
CA GLN A 344 12.21 0.07 7.20
C GLN A 344 10.97 0.24 6.31
N HIS A 345 10.26 -0.88 6.13
CA HIS A 345 9.01 -0.96 5.37
C HIS A 345 9.05 -0.22 3.99
N PRO A 346 10.00 -0.56 3.10
CA PRO A 346 10.10 0.06 1.79
C PRO A 346 8.89 -0.31 0.92
N ILE A 347 8.32 0.67 0.19
CA ILE A 347 7.10 0.46 -0.61
C ILE A 347 7.34 0.75 -2.10
N GLY A 348 7.87 1.91 -2.42
CA GLY A 348 8.15 2.31 -3.81
C GLY A 348 9.42 1.65 -4.31
N ILE A 349 9.42 1.18 -5.55
CA ILE A 349 10.61 0.70 -6.25
C ILE A 349 10.51 1.01 -7.74
N THR A 350 11.62 1.40 -8.35
CA THR A 350 11.71 1.58 -9.79
C THR A 350 13.11 1.27 -10.28
N HIS A 351 13.21 0.68 -11.48
CA HIS A 351 14.47 0.36 -12.13
C HIS A 351 14.85 1.46 -13.12
N TYR A 352 16.10 1.92 -13.04
CA TYR A 352 16.67 2.88 -13.99
C TYR A 352 18.17 2.59 -14.17
N ASP A 353 18.57 2.33 -15.42
CA ASP A 353 19.97 2.12 -15.83
C ASP A 353 20.74 1.09 -14.98
N GLY A 354 20.13 -0.07 -14.72
CA GLY A 354 20.73 -1.17 -13.94
C GLY A 354 20.73 -0.94 -12.42
N VAL A 355 20.18 0.18 -11.95
CA VAL A 355 20.04 0.54 -10.54
C VAL A 355 18.57 0.49 -10.15
N LEU A 356 18.30 0.05 -8.92
CA LEU A 356 16.97 0.16 -8.34
C LEU A 356 16.95 1.38 -7.42
N TYR A 357 15.88 2.17 -7.47
CA TYR A 357 15.62 3.23 -6.51
C TYR A 357 14.38 2.87 -5.73
N ILE A 358 14.49 2.89 -4.41
CA ILE A 358 13.40 2.56 -3.50
C ILE A 358 13.02 3.76 -2.66
N THR A 359 11.75 3.83 -2.31
CA THR A 359 11.34 4.63 -1.15
C THR A 359 11.45 3.74 0.08
N ASP A 360 12.41 4.07 0.94
CA ASP A 360 12.58 3.46 2.26
C ASP A 360 11.63 4.15 3.22
N THR A 361 10.34 3.82 3.05
CA THR A 361 9.17 4.62 3.45
C THR A 361 9.22 5.08 4.91
N TYR A 362 9.43 4.15 5.84
CA TYR A 362 9.42 4.44 7.28
C TYR A 362 10.75 5.02 7.77
N ASN A 363 11.78 5.04 6.93
CA ASN A 363 12.98 5.85 7.16
C ASN A 363 12.91 7.20 6.44
N HIS A 364 11.80 7.54 5.77
CA HIS A 364 11.56 8.82 5.10
C HIS A 364 12.64 9.20 4.09
N LYS A 365 13.13 8.20 3.35
CA LYS A 365 14.28 8.33 2.44
C LYS A 365 14.03 7.71 1.09
N VAL A 366 14.77 8.18 0.09
CA VAL A 366 15.00 7.44 -1.15
C VAL A 366 16.39 6.84 -1.09
N LYS A 367 16.48 5.52 -1.35
CA LYS A 367 17.76 4.81 -1.43
C LYS A 367 17.94 4.23 -2.81
N ARG A 368 19.18 4.24 -3.29
CA ARG A 368 19.57 3.42 -4.45
C ARG A 368 20.03 2.06 -3.96
N VAL A 369 19.63 1.01 -4.65
CA VAL A 369 20.03 -0.37 -4.43
C VAL A 369 20.73 -0.87 -5.68
N LEU A 370 21.90 -1.48 -5.49
CA LEU A 370 22.74 -2.01 -6.54
C LEU A 370 22.65 -3.54 -6.51
N PRO A 371 21.82 -4.18 -7.37
CA PRO A 371 21.51 -5.60 -7.24
C PRO A 371 22.74 -6.51 -7.29
N ALA A 372 23.64 -6.26 -8.24
CA ALA A 372 24.86 -7.05 -8.43
C ALA A 372 25.82 -6.95 -7.24
N MET A 373 25.81 -5.81 -6.53
CA MET A 373 26.66 -5.56 -5.37
C MET A 373 25.95 -5.83 -4.04
N ARG A 374 24.66 -6.21 -4.07
CA ARG A 374 23.82 -6.41 -2.87
C ARG A 374 23.96 -5.27 -1.87
N SER A 375 23.94 -4.02 -2.34
CA SER A 375 24.19 -2.84 -1.51
C SER A 375 23.11 -1.79 -1.67
N ALA A 376 22.92 -0.97 -0.63
CA ALA A 376 21.96 0.11 -0.60
C ALA A 376 22.58 1.37 0.03
N PHE A 377 22.27 2.53 -0.55
CA PHE A 377 22.78 3.83 -0.11
C PHE A 377 21.69 4.91 -0.20
N THR A 378 21.61 5.75 0.82
CA THR A 378 20.75 6.93 0.83
C THR A 378 21.16 7.88 -0.28
N VAL A 379 20.19 8.34 -1.06
CA VAL A 379 20.40 9.35 -2.10
C VAL A 379 19.61 10.63 -1.84
N LEU A 380 18.43 10.54 -1.23
CA LEU A 380 17.60 11.68 -0.86
C LEU A 380 16.96 11.44 0.51
N GLY A 381 16.75 12.51 1.27
CA GLY A 381 16.07 12.48 2.56
C GLY A 381 17.04 12.43 3.73
N ASN A 382 16.81 13.27 4.73
CA ASN A 382 17.61 13.29 5.97
C ASN A 382 17.12 12.30 7.04
N GLY A 383 16.00 11.61 6.80
CA GLY A 383 15.40 10.63 7.71
C GLY A 383 14.44 11.19 8.75
N VAL A 384 14.18 12.50 8.75
CA VAL A 384 13.18 13.14 9.61
C VAL A 384 11.89 13.34 8.81
N ALA A 385 10.77 12.89 9.37
CA ALA A 385 9.45 13.14 8.80
C ALA A 385 9.21 14.65 8.65
N GLY A 386 8.86 15.10 7.44
CA GLY A 386 8.56 16.51 7.20
C GLY A 386 8.47 16.84 5.72
N HIS A 387 8.26 18.11 5.40
CA HIS A 387 8.09 18.61 4.02
C HIS A 387 9.06 19.77 3.77
N VAL A 388 10.29 19.44 3.40
CA VAL A 388 11.35 20.41 3.13
C VAL A 388 11.99 20.11 1.77
N ASP A 389 12.01 21.11 0.90
CA ASP A 389 12.72 21.12 -0.38
C ASP A 389 14.20 21.49 -0.19
N GLY A 390 15.04 21.19 -1.18
CA GLY A 390 16.46 21.56 -1.17
C GLY A 390 17.39 20.45 -1.65
N ALA A 391 18.66 20.51 -1.24
CA ALA A 391 19.63 19.46 -1.54
C ALA A 391 19.19 18.11 -0.95
N GLY A 392 19.55 17.01 -1.61
CA GLY A 392 19.12 15.66 -1.26
C GLY A 392 19.34 15.30 0.21
N GLU A 393 20.48 15.66 0.81
CA GLU A 393 20.75 15.38 2.22
C GLU A 393 19.99 16.29 3.22
N GLN A 394 19.31 17.33 2.75
CA GLN A 394 18.56 18.28 3.57
C GLN A 394 17.04 18.10 3.41
N ALA A 395 16.61 17.59 2.26
CA ALA A 395 15.21 17.35 1.97
C ALA A 395 14.57 16.43 3.01
N GLN A 396 13.30 16.67 3.30
CA GLN A 396 12.48 15.83 4.17
C GLN A 396 11.32 15.26 3.38
N PHE A 397 10.99 14.01 3.68
CA PHE A 397 9.82 13.30 3.19
C PHE A 397 8.98 12.83 4.39
N SER A 398 7.75 12.38 4.17
CA SER A 398 6.94 11.74 5.19
C SER A 398 6.22 10.55 4.57
N GLU A 399 6.75 9.36 4.88
CA GLU A 399 6.32 8.07 4.32
C GLU A 399 6.14 8.06 2.80
N PRO A 400 7.18 8.36 2.00
CA PRO A 400 7.06 8.30 0.55
C PRO A 400 6.82 6.86 0.09
N SER A 401 5.77 6.58 -0.68
CA SER A 401 5.38 5.21 -1.08
C SER A 401 5.42 4.92 -2.58
N GLY A 402 5.59 5.95 -3.41
CA GLY A 402 5.68 5.81 -4.87
C GLY A 402 6.93 6.46 -5.43
N ILE A 403 7.51 5.87 -6.46
CA ILE A 403 8.64 6.45 -7.20
C ILE A 403 8.61 6.01 -8.66
N SER A 404 8.87 6.93 -9.59
CA SER A 404 8.99 6.66 -11.02
C SER A 404 9.99 7.60 -11.68
N PHE A 405 10.50 7.22 -12.85
CA PHE A 405 11.49 7.99 -13.59
C PHE A 405 10.98 8.43 -14.95
N ALA A 406 11.21 9.69 -15.29
CA ALA A 406 11.09 10.18 -16.66
C ALA A 406 11.99 11.39 -16.88
N SER A 407 12.57 11.49 -18.08
CA SER A 407 13.27 12.71 -18.55
C SER A 407 14.36 13.22 -17.59
N GLY A 408 15.10 12.31 -16.95
CA GLY A 408 16.20 12.64 -16.03
C GLY A 408 15.78 12.98 -14.59
N ASN A 409 14.48 12.88 -14.28
CA ASN A 409 13.93 13.18 -12.95
C ASN A 409 13.30 11.94 -12.31
N MET A 410 13.44 11.85 -10.99
CA MET A 410 12.59 11.05 -10.11
C MET A 410 11.33 11.82 -9.77
N TYR A 411 10.17 11.17 -9.87
CA TYR A 411 8.90 11.63 -9.33
C TYR A 411 8.55 10.73 -8.15
N ILE A 412 8.29 11.31 -6.99
CA ILE A 412 8.12 10.60 -5.72
C ILE A 412 6.77 10.98 -5.13
N ALA A 413 5.93 9.99 -4.85
CA ALA A 413 4.69 10.20 -4.11
C ALA A 413 5.02 10.28 -2.61
N ASP A 414 4.97 11.49 -2.06
CA ASP A 414 5.32 11.82 -0.67
C ASP A 414 4.03 11.86 0.16
N THR A 415 3.58 10.66 0.50
CA THR A 415 2.18 10.33 0.80
C THR A 415 1.64 11.13 1.98
N ASN A 416 2.33 11.17 3.12
CA ASN A 416 1.82 11.86 4.30
C ASN A 416 1.94 13.40 4.19
N ASN A 417 2.66 13.90 3.19
CA ASN A 417 2.74 15.30 2.83
C ASN A 417 1.74 15.70 1.74
N ASN A 418 0.90 14.77 1.25
CA ASN A 418 -0.10 15.03 0.21
C ASN A 418 0.50 15.65 -1.07
N ALA A 419 1.72 15.26 -1.44
CA ALA A 419 2.49 15.93 -2.48
C ALA A 419 3.22 14.94 -3.40
N ILE A 420 3.54 15.42 -4.61
CA ILE A 420 4.54 14.80 -5.48
C ILE A 420 5.83 15.60 -5.38
N ARG A 421 6.95 14.92 -5.16
CA ARG A 421 8.29 15.51 -5.08
C ARG A 421 9.07 15.14 -6.33
N VAL A 422 9.87 16.07 -6.83
CA VAL A 422 10.69 15.89 -8.03
C VAL A 422 12.14 16.08 -7.67
N ALA A 423 12.98 15.14 -8.09
CA ALA A 423 14.42 15.21 -7.89
C ALA A 423 15.18 14.90 -9.17
N GLY A 424 16.11 15.78 -9.56
CA GLY A 424 17.01 15.52 -10.69
C GLY A 424 18.02 14.44 -10.33
N ILE A 425 18.19 13.42 -11.19
CA ILE A 425 19.07 12.28 -10.90
C ILE A 425 20.54 12.69 -10.71
N GLU A 426 20.99 13.68 -11.46
CA GLU A 426 22.37 14.19 -11.40
C GLU A 426 22.54 15.27 -10.33
N SER A 427 21.54 16.15 -10.17
CA SER A 427 21.63 17.28 -9.23
C SER A 427 21.37 16.88 -7.79
N GLY A 428 20.54 15.86 -7.56
CA GLY A 428 20.06 15.46 -6.24
C GLY A 428 19.21 16.53 -5.53
N VAL A 429 18.79 17.58 -6.23
CA VAL A 429 17.95 18.65 -5.65
C VAL A 429 16.50 18.22 -5.70
N VAL A 430 15.83 18.23 -4.55
CA VAL A 430 14.42 17.92 -4.37
C VAL A 430 13.60 19.21 -4.36
N SER A 431 12.49 19.20 -5.09
CA SER A 431 11.47 20.24 -5.11
C SER A 431 10.08 19.64 -5.05
N THR A 432 9.09 20.42 -4.63
CA THR A 432 7.68 20.02 -4.69
C THR A 432 7.11 20.34 -6.08
N LEU A 433 6.42 19.37 -6.68
CA LEU A 433 5.71 19.58 -7.95
C LEU A 433 4.38 20.28 -7.67
N GLU A 434 4.23 21.49 -8.20
CA GLU A 434 2.98 22.23 -8.11
C GLU A 434 1.95 21.64 -9.08
N ILE A 435 0.86 21.09 -8.55
CA ILE A 435 -0.24 20.56 -9.35
C ILE A 435 -1.20 21.70 -9.67
N SER A 436 -1.29 22.07 -10.95
CA SER A 436 -2.08 23.22 -11.39
C SER A 436 -3.26 22.82 -12.28
N GLY A 437 -4.43 23.40 -12.02
CA GLY A 437 -5.65 23.16 -12.80
C GLY A 437 -6.53 22.02 -12.29
N LEU A 438 -6.45 21.71 -10.99
CA LEU A 438 -7.26 20.68 -10.32
C LEU A 438 -8.45 21.25 -9.53
#